data_AF-A0A1S4CYJ9-F1
#
_entry.id   AF-A0A1S4CYJ9-F1
#
_cell.length_a   1.000
_cell.length_b   1.000
_cell.length_c   1.000
_cell.angle_alpha   90.00
_cell.angle_beta   90.00
_cell.angle_gamma   90.00
#
_symmetry.space_group_name_H-M   'P 1'
#
loop_
_entity.id
_entity.type
_entity.pdbx_description
1 polymer ?
#
loop_
_entity_poly.entity_id
_entity_poly.type
_entity_poly.pdbx_seq_one_letter_code
_entity_poly.pdbx_strand_id
1 'polypeptide(L)'
;MPKVSKYDRTSDPHKHITTYTAAVKGNDLDPHEIESVLLKIFGETLTRGTLTWYSLLPENSIYSFEMLADSFIKAHAGARKVQAQKADIFRIAQGESELVREFITRFHKKRMLLPEVPDEWAAEAFTKGLNSRSLDASRKLKEILLEFQATTWENVHNRYESKKSI
;
A
#
# COMPACT_ATOMS: atom_id res chain seq x y z
N MET A 1 -26.26 10.33 -13.18
CA MET A 1 -25.25 9.29 -12.91
C MET A 1 -24.97 9.25 -11.41
N PRO A 2 -24.82 8.06 -10.81
CA PRO A 2 -24.56 7.92 -9.38
C PRO A 2 -23.26 8.63 -8.98
N LYS A 3 -23.32 9.48 -7.94
CA LYS A 3 -22.14 10.17 -7.41
C LYS A 3 -21.34 9.21 -6.53
N VAL A 4 -20.40 8.49 -7.13
CA VAL A 4 -19.49 7.56 -6.42
C VAL A 4 -18.06 8.06 -6.59
N SER A 5 -17.31 8.11 -5.48
CA SER A 5 -15.89 8.46 -5.52
C SER A 5 -15.09 7.45 -6.34
N LYS A 6 -14.06 7.92 -7.06
CA LYS A 6 -13.20 7.02 -7.82
C LYS A 6 -12.40 6.09 -6.89
N TYR A 7 -12.26 4.83 -7.29
CA TYR A 7 -11.43 3.84 -6.61
C TYR A 7 -9.96 4.07 -6.92
N ASP A 8 -9.21 4.53 -5.92
CA ASP A 8 -7.79 4.87 -6.01
C ASP A 8 -6.86 3.79 -5.45
N ARG A 9 -7.40 2.59 -5.14
CA ARG A 9 -6.71 1.46 -4.50
C ARG A 9 -6.36 1.65 -3.03
N THR A 10 -6.82 2.72 -2.39
CA THR A 10 -6.61 2.96 -0.94
C THR A 10 -7.80 2.49 -0.12
N SER A 11 -9.01 2.56 -0.68
CA SER A 11 -10.24 2.10 -0.03
C SER A 11 -10.42 0.59 -0.13
N ASP A 12 -11.22 0.04 0.76
CA ASP A 12 -11.60 -1.37 0.76
C ASP A 12 -12.38 -1.72 -0.53
N PRO A 13 -11.92 -2.67 -1.35
CA PRO A 13 -12.65 -3.12 -2.55
C PRO A 13 -14.10 -3.52 -2.25
N HIS A 14 -14.36 -4.18 -1.12
CA HIS A 14 -15.73 -4.55 -0.72
C HIS A 14 -16.57 -3.30 -0.44
N LYS A 15 -16.00 -2.33 0.28
CA LYS A 15 -16.71 -1.07 0.58
C LYS A 15 -17.01 -0.28 -0.68
N HIS A 16 -16.11 -0.29 -1.66
CA HIS A 16 -16.33 0.34 -2.96
C HIS A 16 -17.50 -0.30 -3.70
N ILE A 17 -17.51 -1.63 -3.82
CA ILE A 17 -18.62 -2.38 -4.43
C ILE A 17 -19.95 -2.08 -3.73
N THR A 18 -19.99 -2.14 -2.40
CA THR A 18 -21.22 -1.88 -1.63
C THR A 18 -21.72 -0.45 -1.84
N THR A 19 -20.82 0.54 -1.78
CA THR A 19 -21.17 1.96 -1.95
C THR A 19 -21.65 2.23 -3.37
N TYR A 20 -20.97 1.68 -4.36
CA TYR A 20 -21.34 1.78 -5.77
C TYR A 20 -22.73 1.16 -6.04
N THR A 21 -22.94 -0.05 -5.55
CA THR A 21 -24.20 -0.79 -5.73
C THR A 21 -25.38 -0.04 -5.09
N ALA A 22 -25.20 0.45 -3.87
CA ALA A 22 -26.22 1.23 -3.18
C ALA A 22 -26.51 2.55 -3.92
N ALA A 23 -25.48 3.22 -4.42
CA ALA A 23 -25.64 4.46 -5.17
C ALA A 23 -26.38 4.24 -6.50
N VAL A 24 -26.16 3.14 -7.21
CA VAL A 24 -26.90 2.80 -8.44
C VAL A 24 -28.36 2.45 -8.13
N LYS A 25 -28.58 1.54 -7.17
CA LYS A 25 -29.93 1.10 -6.77
C LYS A 25 -30.79 2.20 -6.13
N GLY A 26 -30.16 3.25 -5.59
CA GLY A 26 -30.86 4.43 -5.06
C GLY A 26 -31.29 5.45 -6.12
N ASN A 27 -31.02 5.21 -7.41
CA ASN A 27 -31.66 5.96 -8.48
C ASN A 27 -32.99 5.27 -8.80
N ASP A 28 -34.01 6.03 -9.20
CA ASP A 28 -35.34 5.54 -9.61
C ASP A 28 -35.27 4.80 -10.97
N LEU A 29 -34.48 3.72 -11.03
CA LEU A 29 -34.30 2.87 -12.21
C LEU A 29 -35.30 1.72 -12.18
N ASP A 30 -35.71 1.28 -13.37
CA ASP A 30 -36.46 0.03 -13.49
C ASP A 30 -35.57 -1.15 -13.04
N PRO A 31 -36.10 -2.13 -12.28
CA PRO A 31 -35.34 -3.30 -11.85
C PRO A 31 -34.59 -4.02 -12.97
N HIS A 32 -35.13 -4.02 -14.20
CA HIS A 32 -34.52 -4.63 -15.38
C HIS A 32 -33.31 -3.84 -15.92
N GLU A 33 -33.19 -2.55 -15.60
CA GLU A 33 -32.09 -1.70 -16.07
C GLU A 33 -30.89 -1.69 -15.10
N ILE A 34 -31.12 -2.00 -13.82
CA ILE A 34 -30.11 -1.90 -12.76
C ILE A 34 -28.83 -2.64 -13.11
N GLU A 35 -28.92 -3.88 -13.61
CA GLU A 35 -27.74 -4.69 -13.94
C GLU A 35 -26.93 -4.10 -15.10
N SER A 36 -27.61 -3.64 -16.15
CA SER A 36 -26.94 -3.00 -17.29
C SER A 36 -26.20 -1.73 -16.86
N VAL A 37 -26.84 -0.92 -16.01
CA VAL A 37 -26.25 0.31 -15.47
C VAL A 37 -25.04 0.01 -14.57
N LEU A 38 -25.15 -1.01 -13.70
CA LEU A 38 -24.06 -1.47 -12.85
C LEU A 38 -22.83 -1.91 -13.66
N LEU A 39 -23.01 -2.62 -14.76
CA LEU A 39 -21.89 -3.05 -15.61
C LEU A 39 -21.28 -1.89 -16.39
N LYS A 40 -22.12 -1.06 -17.01
CA LYS A 40 -21.69 0.00 -17.92
C LYS A 40 -20.92 1.12 -17.21
N ILE A 41 -21.36 1.51 -16.02
CA ILE A 41 -20.80 2.68 -15.32
C ILE A 41 -19.63 2.30 -14.42
N PHE A 42 -19.45 1.01 -14.07
CA PHE A 42 -18.43 0.60 -13.11
C PHE A 42 -17.02 1.09 -13.49
N GLY A 43 -16.65 0.97 -14.77
CA GLY A 43 -15.34 1.43 -15.28
C GLY A 43 -15.07 2.92 -15.04
N GLU A 44 -16.11 3.76 -15.05
CA GLU A 44 -15.97 5.21 -14.80
C GLU A 44 -15.60 5.54 -13.35
N THR A 45 -15.90 4.61 -12.43
CA THR A 45 -15.53 4.72 -11.02
C THR A 45 -14.07 4.31 -10.77
N LEU A 46 -13.33 3.86 -11.78
CA LEU A 46 -11.97 3.37 -11.63
C LEU A 46 -10.94 4.44 -12.03
N THR A 47 -9.73 4.37 -11.49
CA THR A 47 -8.62 5.23 -11.89
C THR A 47 -7.30 4.47 -12.04
N ARG A 48 -6.42 5.00 -12.88
CA ARG A 48 -5.03 4.53 -13.07
C ARG A 48 -4.97 3.00 -13.28
N GLY A 49 -4.16 2.29 -12.48
CA GLY A 49 -3.93 0.85 -12.62
C GLY A 49 -5.17 -0.01 -12.43
N THR A 50 -6.21 0.48 -11.75
CA THR A 50 -7.48 -0.24 -11.64
C THR A 50 -8.29 -0.15 -12.94
N LEU A 51 -8.25 0.99 -13.63
CA LEU A 51 -8.84 1.12 -14.96
C LEU A 51 -8.09 0.28 -16.00
N THR A 52 -6.77 0.20 -15.89
CA THR A 52 -5.95 -0.71 -16.71
C THR A 52 -6.35 -2.17 -16.50
N TRP A 53 -6.49 -2.61 -15.24
CA TRP A 53 -6.97 -3.97 -14.94
C TRP A 53 -8.34 -4.25 -15.58
N TYR A 54 -9.29 -3.33 -15.45
CA TYR A 54 -10.63 -3.47 -16.02
C TYR A 54 -10.60 -3.58 -17.55
N SER A 55 -9.74 -2.80 -18.21
CA SER A 55 -9.58 -2.81 -19.67
C SER A 55 -8.88 -4.07 -20.20
N LEU A 56 -8.21 -4.84 -19.33
CA LEU A 56 -7.51 -6.08 -19.66
C LEU A 56 -8.36 -7.33 -19.36
N LEU A 57 -9.59 -7.18 -18.88
CA LEU A 57 -10.50 -8.30 -18.70
C LEU A 57 -10.75 -8.97 -20.06
N PRO A 58 -10.67 -10.31 -20.16
CA PRO A 58 -10.92 -11.00 -21.42
C PRO A 58 -12.32 -10.67 -21.93
N GLU A 59 -12.46 -10.52 -23.24
CA GLU A 59 -13.77 -10.36 -23.87
C GLU A 59 -14.68 -11.53 -23.48
N ASN A 60 -15.95 -11.23 -23.18
CA ASN A 60 -16.94 -12.22 -22.77
C ASN A 60 -16.56 -13.00 -21.50
N SER A 61 -15.74 -12.44 -20.59
CA SER A 61 -15.45 -13.07 -19.28
C SER A 61 -16.41 -12.68 -18.16
N ILE A 62 -17.15 -11.57 -18.33
CA ILE A 62 -18.05 -11.00 -17.33
C ILE A 62 -19.47 -11.00 -17.90
N TYR A 63 -20.35 -11.81 -17.29
CA TYR A 63 -21.75 -11.94 -17.71
C TYR A 63 -22.75 -11.31 -16.73
N SER A 64 -22.29 -10.95 -15.53
CA SER A 64 -23.11 -10.31 -14.50
C SER A 64 -22.27 -9.34 -13.68
N PHE A 65 -22.94 -8.39 -13.03
CA PHE A 65 -22.24 -7.48 -12.12
C PHE A 65 -21.61 -8.22 -10.92
N GLU A 66 -22.21 -9.33 -10.49
CA GLU A 66 -21.66 -10.18 -9.43
C GLU A 66 -20.29 -10.76 -9.82
N MET A 67 -20.15 -11.28 -11.03
CA MET A 67 -18.86 -11.79 -11.53
C MET A 67 -17.80 -10.68 -11.61
N LEU A 68 -18.21 -9.48 -12.02
CA LEU A 68 -17.33 -8.32 -12.06
C LEU A 68 -16.86 -7.93 -10.65
N ALA A 69 -17.79 -7.87 -9.70
CA ALA A 69 -17.53 -7.51 -8.32
C ALA A 69 -16.56 -8.51 -7.65
N ASP A 70 -16.78 -9.81 -7.83
CA ASP A 70 -15.91 -10.87 -7.32
C ASP A 70 -14.50 -10.79 -7.94
N SER A 71 -14.43 -10.62 -9.26
CA SER A 71 -13.15 -10.46 -9.96
C SER A 71 -12.38 -9.22 -9.49
N PHE A 72 -13.08 -8.10 -9.30
CA PHE A 72 -12.53 -6.85 -8.77
C PHE A 72 -12.00 -7.01 -7.35
N ILE A 73 -12.80 -7.62 -6.47
CA ILE A 73 -12.41 -7.90 -5.09
C ILE A 73 -11.15 -8.78 -5.07
N LYS A 74 -11.13 -9.89 -5.83
CA LYS A 74 -9.97 -10.79 -5.90
C LYS A 74 -8.72 -10.07 -6.40
N ALA A 75 -8.83 -9.29 -7.47
CA ALA A 75 -7.73 -8.55 -8.06
C ALA A 75 -7.15 -7.48 -7.12
N HIS A 76 -7.98 -6.87 -6.27
CA HIS A 76 -7.58 -5.73 -5.45
C HIS A 76 -7.49 -6.02 -3.94
N ALA A 77 -7.92 -7.20 -3.47
CA ALA A 77 -7.77 -7.64 -2.08
C ALA A 77 -6.30 -7.76 -1.65
N GLY A 78 -5.44 -8.27 -2.54
CA GLY A 78 -4.00 -8.38 -2.30
C GLY A 78 -3.29 -7.02 -2.24
N ALA A 79 -3.72 -6.06 -3.07
CA ALA A 79 -3.13 -4.73 -3.10
C ALA A 79 -3.28 -3.99 -1.75
N ARG A 80 -4.43 -4.14 -1.07
CA ARG A 80 -4.63 -3.59 0.27
C ARG A 80 -3.69 -4.21 1.30
N LYS A 81 -3.55 -5.54 1.29
CA LYS A 81 -2.65 -6.25 2.22
C LYS A 81 -1.21 -5.76 2.06
N VAL A 82 -0.75 -5.64 0.81
CA VAL A 82 0.57 -5.09 0.46
C VAL A 82 0.74 -3.65 0.95
N GLN A 83 -0.24 -2.77 0.72
CA GLN A 83 -0.16 -1.38 1.17
C GLN A 83 -0.20 -1.24 2.69
N ALA A 84 -1.04 -2.03 3.37
CA ALA A 84 -1.10 -2.06 4.84
C ALA A 84 0.24 -2.51 5.42
N GLN A 85 0.80 -3.59 4.89
CA GLN A 85 2.12 -4.10 5.30
C GLN A 85 3.23 -3.08 5.06
N LYS A 86 3.22 -2.40 3.89
CA LYS A 86 4.16 -1.30 3.63
C LYS A 86 3.95 -0.14 4.60
N ALA A 87 2.72 0.24 4.92
CA ALA A 87 2.46 1.28 5.91
C ALA A 87 2.96 0.88 7.31
N ASP A 88 2.77 -0.36 7.72
CA ASP A 88 3.17 -0.85 9.04
C ASP A 88 4.68 -0.77 9.27
N ILE A 89 5.50 -1.16 8.28
CA ILE A 89 6.96 -1.02 8.41
C ILE A 89 7.42 0.45 8.39
N PHE A 90 6.78 1.31 7.59
CA PHE A 90 7.12 2.75 7.53
C PHE A 90 6.71 3.54 8.78
N ARG A 91 5.82 3.01 9.63
CA ARG A 91 5.48 3.61 10.92
C ARG A 91 6.56 3.43 11.98
N ILE A 92 7.57 2.58 11.72
CA ILE A 92 8.67 2.35 12.64
C ILE A 92 9.70 3.47 12.48
N ALA A 93 9.50 4.58 13.18
CA ALA A 93 10.43 5.71 13.22
C ALA A 93 11.22 5.75 14.54
N GLN A 94 12.44 6.30 14.50
CA GLN A 94 13.30 6.52 15.66
C GLN A 94 12.68 7.56 16.60
N GLY A 95 12.59 7.24 17.89
CA GLY A 95 12.12 8.18 18.91
C GLY A 95 13.07 9.36 19.08
N GLU A 96 12.59 10.49 19.64
CA GLU A 96 13.42 11.69 19.81
C GLU A 96 14.66 11.43 20.67
N SER A 97 14.50 10.68 21.76
CA SER A 97 15.58 10.32 22.69
C SER A 97 16.13 8.91 22.48
N GLU A 98 15.69 8.20 21.42
CA GLU A 98 16.10 6.82 21.18
C GLU A 98 17.46 6.75 20.51
N LEU A 99 18.39 5.99 21.08
CA LEU A 99 19.73 5.85 20.52
C LEU A 99 19.68 5.01 19.24
N VAL A 100 20.57 5.28 18.29
CA VAL A 100 20.59 4.60 16.98
C VAL A 100 20.65 3.07 17.13
N ARG A 101 21.47 2.57 18.07
CA ARG A 101 21.58 1.13 18.37
C ARG A 101 20.25 0.51 18.84
N GLU A 102 19.49 1.27 19.64
CA GLU A 102 18.22 0.84 20.20
C GLU A 102 17.16 0.82 19.11
N PHE A 103 17.18 1.85 18.26
CA PHE A 103 16.33 1.91 17.08
C PHE A 103 16.59 0.75 16.12
N ILE A 104 17.85 0.43 15.78
CA ILE A 104 18.19 -0.72 14.91
C ILE A 104 17.63 -2.02 15.49
N THR A 105 17.87 -2.27 16.78
CA THR A 105 17.39 -3.46 17.48
C THR A 105 15.86 -3.54 17.45
N ARG A 106 15.18 -2.42 17.74
CA ARG A 106 13.72 -2.35 17.74
C ARG A 106 13.14 -2.49 16.33
N PHE A 107 13.75 -1.86 15.34
CA PHE A 107 13.32 -1.93 13.95
C PHE A 107 13.40 -3.36 13.44
N HIS A 108 14.52 -4.05 13.69
CA HIS A 108 14.68 -5.45 13.30
C HIS A 108 13.65 -6.35 13.97
N LYS A 109 13.45 -6.21 15.29
CA LYS A 109 12.43 -6.97 16.04
C LYS A 109 11.03 -6.74 15.48
N LYS A 110 10.63 -5.48 15.28
CA LYS A 110 9.30 -5.14 14.74
C LYS A 110 9.12 -5.64 13.30
N ARG A 111 10.14 -5.53 12.45
CA ARG A 111 10.14 -6.08 11.09
C ARG A 111 9.88 -7.59 11.11
N MET A 112 10.49 -8.32 12.03
CA MET A 112 10.32 -9.78 12.12
C MET A 112 8.96 -10.24 12.65
N LEU A 113 8.15 -9.32 13.19
CA LEU A 113 6.77 -9.58 13.58
C LEU A 113 5.77 -9.28 12.45
N LEU A 114 6.22 -8.62 11.37
CA LEU A 114 5.40 -8.37 10.19
C LEU A 114 5.44 -9.59 9.26
N PRO A 115 4.42 -9.79 8.40
CA PRO A 115 4.53 -10.70 7.26
C PRO A 115 5.76 -10.35 6.41
N GLU A 116 6.23 -11.28 5.58
CA GLU A 116 7.45 -11.14 4.78
C GLU A 116 7.54 -9.80 4.04
N VAL A 117 8.48 -8.95 4.46
CA VAL A 117 8.67 -7.61 3.90
C VAL A 117 9.84 -7.64 2.91
N PRO A 118 9.68 -7.11 1.68
CA PRO A 118 10.78 -6.94 0.74
C PRO A 118 11.93 -6.11 1.35
N ASP A 119 13.17 -6.54 1.12
CA ASP A 119 14.35 -5.89 1.69
C ASP A 119 14.46 -4.40 1.28
N GLU A 120 14.04 -4.06 0.07
CA GLU A 120 13.96 -2.68 -0.41
C GLU A 120 13.06 -1.81 0.46
N TRP A 121 11.89 -2.32 0.85
CA TRP A 121 10.97 -1.58 1.72
C TRP A 121 11.54 -1.44 3.12
N ALA A 122 12.23 -2.47 3.62
CA ALA A 122 12.88 -2.42 4.93
C ALA A 122 14.02 -1.39 4.96
N ALA A 123 14.86 -1.36 3.94
CA ALA A 123 15.95 -0.38 3.82
C ALA A 123 15.42 1.05 3.67
N GLU A 124 14.40 1.25 2.83
CA GLU A 124 13.75 2.55 2.64
C GLU A 124 13.06 3.03 3.93
N ALA A 125 12.28 2.17 4.57
CA ALA A 125 11.57 2.47 5.82
C ALA A 125 12.54 2.81 6.95
N PHE A 126 13.62 2.04 7.11
CA PHE A 126 14.63 2.32 8.12
C PHE A 126 15.28 3.69 7.90
N THR A 127 15.74 3.96 6.67
CA THR A 127 16.41 5.21 6.31
C THR A 127 15.50 6.41 6.54
N LYS A 128 14.22 6.32 6.14
CA LYS A 128 13.22 7.37 6.39
C LYS A 128 12.88 7.52 7.86
N GLY A 129 12.85 6.42 8.61
CA GLY A 129 12.57 6.37 10.04
C GLY A 129 13.66 6.96 10.93
N LEU A 130 14.90 7.11 10.44
CA LEU A 130 15.98 7.78 11.19
C LEU A 130 15.64 9.25 11.46
N ASN A 131 15.76 9.64 12.73
CA ASN A 131 15.45 10.99 13.19
C ASN A 131 16.67 11.90 13.09
N SER A 132 16.71 12.74 12.05
CA SER A 132 17.80 13.70 11.81
C SER A 132 17.92 14.81 12.86
N ARG A 133 16.90 14.97 13.72
CA ARG A 133 16.84 15.97 14.81
C ARG A 133 17.22 15.40 16.18
N SER A 134 17.25 14.08 16.32
CA SER A 134 17.51 13.39 17.59
C SER A 134 18.99 13.50 18.02
N LEU A 135 19.92 13.06 17.16
CA LEU A 135 21.35 12.94 17.47
C LEU A 135 22.19 13.09 16.20
N ASP A 136 23.42 13.62 16.31
CA ASP A 136 24.35 13.73 15.17
C ASP A 136 24.66 12.38 14.52
N ALA A 137 24.69 11.30 15.31
CA ALA A 137 24.89 9.94 14.81
C ALA A 137 23.76 9.49 13.88
N SER A 138 22.50 9.80 14.22
CA SER A 138 21.33 9.48 13.40
C SER A 138 21.35 10.22 12.06
N ARG A 139 21.74 11.51 12.09
CA ARG A 139 21.88 12.34 10.89
C ARG A 139 22.97 11.80 9.96
N LYS A 140 24.18 11.57 10.49
CA LYS A 140 25.31 11.03 9.73
C LYS A 140 25.00 9.66 9.12
N LEU A 141 24.37 8.77 9.89
CA LEU A 141 23.97 7.46 9.37
C LEU A 141 22.97 7.60 8.22
N LYS A 142 21.99 8.49 8.35
CA LYS A 142 20.99 8.73 7.30
C LYS A 142 21.63 9.25 6.01
N GLU A 143 22.55 10.20 6.09
CA GLU A 143 23.30 10.72 4.95
C GLU A 143 24.07 9.61 4.23
N ILE A 144 24.82 8.79 4.99
CA ILE A 144 25.58 7.66 4.44
C ILE A 144 24.68 6.66 3.71
N LEU A 145 23.52 6.33 4.28
CA LEU A 145 22.59 5.37 3.67
C LEU A 145 21.96 5.91 2.38
N LEU A 146 21.73 7.22 2.31
CA LEU A 146 21.22 7.89 1.11
C LEU A 146 22.28 7.97 0.01
N GLU A 147 23.52 8.34 0.34
CA GLU A 147 24.65 8.38 -0.60
C GLU A 147 24.95 7.02 -1.21
N PHE A 148 24.89 5.96 -0.40
CA PHE A 148 25.16 4.60 -0.84
C PHE A 148 23.99 3.94 -1.56
N GLN A 149 22.79 4.55 -1.53
CA GLN A 149 21.55 3.96 -2.01
C GLN A 149 21.33 2.54 -1.43
N ALA A 150 21.39 2.41 -0.11
CA ALA A 150 21.22 1.10 0.52
C ALA A 150 19.83 0.50 0.17
N THR A 151 19.83 -0.60 -0.58
CA THR A 151 18.61 -1.30 -1.04
C THR A 151 18.27 -2.53 -0.22
N THR A 152 19.14 -2.97 0.69
CA THR A 152 18.91 -4.16 1.53
C THR A 152 19.12 -3.85 3.01
N TRP A 153 18.43 -4.60 3.87
CA TRP A 153 18.64 -4.50 5.32
C TRP A 153 20.07 -4.86 5.72
N GLU A 154 20.67 -5.83 5.03
CA GLU A 154 22.05 -6.23 5.26
C GLU A 154 23.03 -5.08 4.99
N ASN A 155 22.84 -4.33 3.90
CA ASN A 155 23.66 -3.16 3.59
C ASN A 155 23.54 -2.09 4.68
N VAL A 156 22.31 -1.85 5.17
CA VAL A 156 22.05 -0.91 6.27
C VAL A 156 22.78 -1.34 7.55
N HIS A 157 22.63 -2.61 7.94
CA HIS A 157 23.20 -3.13 9.18
C HIS A 157 24.74 -3.18 9.15
N ASN A 158 25.31 -3.73 8.07
CA ASN A 158 26.77 -3.80 7.89
C ASN A 158 27.41 -2.42 7.93
N ARG A 159 26.74 -1.42 7.35
CA ARG A 159 27.28 -0.05 7.33
C ARG A 159 27.29 0.58 8.71
N TYR A 160 26.22 0.39 9.49
CA TYR A 160 26.19 0.82 10.88
C TYR A 160 27.33 0.18 11.69
N GLU A 161 27.51 -1.14 11.60
CA GLU A 161 28.58 -1.84 12.34
C GLU A 161 29.99 -1.36 11.90
N SER A 162 30.21 -1.11 10.60
CA SER A 162 31.49 -0.58 10.11
C SER A 162 31.85 0.82 10.64
N LYS A 163 30.86 1.59 11.09
CA LYS A 163 31.04 2.96 11.61
C LYS A 163 31.07 3.03 13.12
N LYS A 164 30.79 1.92 13.81
CA LYS A 164 30.88 1.77 15.26
C LYS A 164 32.33 1.51 15.72
N SER A 165 33.21 1.13 14.79
CA SER A 165 34.63 0.81 15.04
C SER A 165 35.60 1.98 14.77
N ILE A 166 35.09 3.22 14.69
CA ILE A 166 35.86 4.47 14.55
C ILE A 166 35.46 5.38 15.70
#